data_AF-A0A7S3UWF4-F1
#
_entry.id   AF-A0A7S3UWF4-F1
#
_cell.length_a   1.000
_cell.length_b   1.000
_cell.length_c   1.000
_cell.angle_alpha   90.00
_cell.angle_beta   90.00
_cell.angle_gamma   90.00
#
_symmetry.space_group_name_H-M   'P 1'
#
loop_
_entity.id
_entity.type
_entity.pdbx_description
1 polymer ?
#
loop_
_entity_poly.entity_id
_entity_poly.type
_entity_poly.pdbx_seq_one_letter_code
_entity_poly.pdbx_strand_id
1 'polypeptide(L)'
;MATRVQEGDLEPKMEALELMLSECPTSQIDFAVEDVEKLVPVSGALKQRLYASHNLATNRIIQAEPNMMIIHEAGQIDANNYIDASTNTIREIDHVAATAVGPSQEFTSGSPLEPARAALQEALGPYLRRAYLAGGGPGGAAAAAAGAVRA
;
A
#
# COMPACT_ATOMS: atom_id res chain seq x y z
N MET A 1 28.36 -6.32 -26.39
CA MET A 1 27.78 -4.96 -26.55
C MET A 1 26.31 -5.05 -26.19
N ALA A 2 25.89 -4.57 -25.02
CA ALA A 2 24.50 -4.59 -24.62
C ALA A 2 23.80 -3.35 -25.21
N THR A 3 22.83 -3.58 -26.10
CA THR A 3 21.95 -2.55 -26.64
C THR A 3 21.20 -1.92 -25.48
N ARG A 4 21.44 -0.63 -25.20
CA ARG A 4 20.64 0.12 -24.23
C ARG A 4 19.21 0.19 -24.76
N VAL A 5 18.31 -0.59 -24.15
CA VAL A 5 16.86 -0.41 -24.32
C VAL A 5 16.54 1.02 -23.86
N GLN A 6 16.04 1.86 -24.75
CA GLN A 6 15.57 3.20 -24.39
C GLN A 6 14.26 3.06 -23.62
N GLU A 7 14.03 3.87 -22.59
CA GLU A 7 12.82 3.78 -21.73
C GLU A 7 11.50 3.79 -22.52
N GLY A 8 11.46 4.38 -23.73
CA GLY A 8 10.30 4.36 -24.63
C GLY A 8 9.93 2.99 -25.21
N ASP A 9 10.85 2.03 -25.28
CA ASP A 9 10.57 0.66 -25.76
C ASP A 9 9.91 -0.24 -24.69
N LEU A 10 9.86 0.23 -23.44
CA LEU A 10 9.28 -0.51 -22.32
C LEU A 10 7.79 -0.21 -22.12
N GLU A 11 7.27 0.90 -22.65
CA GLU A 11 5.90 1.36 -22.43
C GLU A 11 4.80 0.34 -22.78
N PRO A 12 4.83 -0.38 -23.92
CA PRO A 12 3.83 -1.44 -24.18
C PRO A 12 4.06 -2.70 -23.34
N LYS A 13 5.26 -2.89 -22.77
CA LYS A 13 5.55 -3.99 -21.83
C LYS A 13 5.14 -3.62 -20.40
N MET A 14 4.98 -2.33 -20.11
CA MET A 14 4.58 -1.84 -18.79
C MET A 14 3.22 -2.34 -18.38
N GLU A 15 2.23 -2.26 -19.26
CA GLU A 15 0.88 -2.71 -18.97
C GLU A 15 0.85 -4.21 -18.64
N ALA A 16 1.63 -5.02 -19.36
CA ALA A 16 1.76 -6.44 -19.09
C ALA A 16 2.48 -6.73 -17.75
N LEU A 17 3.51 -5.96 -17.41
CA LEU A 17 4.22 -6.09 -16.14
C LEU A 17 3.35 -5.66 -14.96
N GLU A 18 2.65 -4.53 -15.08
CA GLU A 18 1.71 -4.05 -14.07
C GLU A 18 0.58 -5.05 -13.84
N LEU A 19 0.02 -5.63 -14.91
CA LEU A 19 -1.01 -6.68 -14.80
C LEU A 19 -0.48 -7.97 -14.16
N MET A 20 0.72 -8.41 -14.53
CA MET A 20 1.33 -9.59 -13.93
C MET A 20 1.56 -9.39 -12.43
N LEU A 21 2.04 -8.19 -12.05
CA LEU A 21 2.31 -7.88 -10.66
C LEU A 21 1.03 -7.62 -9.87
N SER A 22 -0.02 -7.03 -10.44
CA SER A 22 -1.28 -6.78 -9.71
C SER A 22 -1.95 -8.05 -9.21
N GLU A 23 -1.78 -9.17 -9.92
CA GLU A 23 -2.25 -10.50 -9.53
C GLU A 23 -1.27 -11.25 -8.61
N CYS A 24 -0.08 -10.67 -8.36
CA CYS A 24 0.93 -11.27 -7.49
C CYS A 24 0.49 -11.18 -6.02
N PRO A 25 0.56 -12.28 -5.25
CA PRO A 25 0.38 -12.21 -3.80
C PRO A 25 1.35 -11.21 -3.17
N THR A 26 0.88 -10.38 -2.24
CA THR A 26 1.71 -9.34 -1.61
C THR A 26 2.99 -9.87 -0.95
N SER A 27 2.98 -11.12 -0.46
CA SER A 27 4.17 -11.76 0.11
C SER A 27 5.23 -12.17 -0.92
N GLN A 28 4.94 -12.06 -2.22
CA GLN A 28 5.82 -12.49 -3.32
C GLN A 28 6.24 -11.34 -4.24
N ILE A 29 5.78 -10.11 -3.99
CA ILE A 29 6.06 -8.96 -4.86
C ILE A 29 7.55 -8.72 -5.07
N ASP A 30 8.37 -8.89 -4.03
CA ASP A 30 9.82 -8.71 -4.12
C ASP A 30 10.47 -9.71 -5.08
N PHE A 31 10.07 -10.99 -5.01
CA PHE A 31 10.54 -12.04 -5.92
C PHE A 31 10.07 -11.78 -7.35
N ALA A 32 8.80 -11.38 -7.51
CA ALA A 32 8.24 -11.11 -8.82
C ALA A 32 8.96 -9.93 -9.49
N VAL A 33 9.28 -8.86 -8.75
CA VAL A 33 10.05 -7.73 -9.28
C VAL A 33 11.50 -8.11 -9.56
N GLU A 34 12.13 -8.95 -8.74
CA GLU A 34 13.48 -9.48 -9.02
C GLU A 34 13.50 -10.29 -10.33
N ASP A 35 12.46 -11.08 -10.59
CA ASP A 35 12.33 -11.82 -11.84
C ASP A 35 12.09 -10.90 -13.04
N VAL A 36 11.34 -9.80 -12.85
CA VAL A 36 11.21 -8.74 -13.87
C VAL A 36 12.56 -8.06 -14.14
N GLU A 37 13.36 -7.78 -13.11
CA GLU A 37 14.71 -7.21 -13.22
C GLU A 37 15.66 -8.09 -14.05
N LYS A 38 15.45 -9.42 -14.07
CA LYS A 38 16.20 -10.36 -14.92
C LYS A 38 15.77 -10.29 -16.40
N LEU A 39 14.53 -9.92 -16.67
CA LEU A 39 13.96 -9.88 -18.02
C LEU A 39 14.11 -8.51 -18.70
N VAL A 40 14.01 -7.43 -17.92
CA VAL A 40 14.08 -6.06 -18.40
C VAL A 40 14.90 -5.19 -17.44
N PRO A 41 15.64 -4.19 -17.95
CA PRO A 41 16.34 -3.25 -17.08
C PRO A 41 15.32 -2.37 -16.34
N VAL A 42 15.16 -2.59 -15.04
CA VAL A 42 14.26 -1.80 -14.18
C VAL A 42 15.02 -0.64 -13.56
N SER A 43 14.62 0.59 -13.90
CA SER A 43 15.12 1.79 -13.22
C SER A 43 14.46 1.93 -11.84
N GLY A 44 15.03 2.74 -10.94
CA GLY A 44 14.42 3.01 -9.63
C GLY A 44 13.01 3.62 -9.74
N ALA A 45 12.77 4.48 -10.73
CA ALA A 45 11.45 5.06 -11.02
C ALA A 45 10.45 4.01 -11.49
N LEU A 46 10.89 3.10 -12.37
CA LEU A 46 10.07 1.97 -12.80
C LEU A 46 9.73 1.03 -11.64
N LYS A 47 10.71 0.73 -10.78
CA LYS A 47 10.48 -0.07 -9.58
C LYS A 47 9.41 0.54 -8.68
N GLN A 48 9.53 1.84 -8.36
CA GLN A 48 8.51 2.55 -7.58
C GLN A 48 7.11 2.44 -8.22
N ARG A 49 7.01 2.65 -9.53
CA ARG A 49 5.74 2.53 -10.26
C ARG A 49 5.13 1.13 -10.19
N LEU A 50 5.93 0.07 -10.37
CA LEU A 50 5.46 -1.31 -10.30
C LEU A 50 4.92 -1.66 -8.90
N TYR A 51 5.63 -1.25 -7.84
CA TYR A 51 5.14 -1.41 -6.47
C TYR A 51 3.90 -0.55 -6.20
N ALA A 52 3.83 0.67 -6.75
CA ALA A 52 2.66 1.54 -6.58
C ALA A 52 1.40 0.91 -7.17
N SER A 53 1.46 0.41 -8.41
CA SER A 53 0.36 -0.28 -9.07
C SER A 53 -0.08 -1.53 -8.28
N HIS A 54 0.87 -2.34 -7.80
CA HIS A 54 0.57 -3.51 -6.98
C HIS A 54 -0.07 -3.17 -5.63
N ASN A 55 0.51 -2.20 -4.92
CA ASN A 55 0.02 -1.76 -3.62
C ASN A 55 -1.41 -1.21 -3.71
N LEU A 56 -1.72 -0.49 -4.79
CA LEU A 56 -3.07 0.01 -5.07
C LEU A 56 -4.05 -1.13 -5.39
N ALA A 57 -3.67 -2.05 -6.29
CA ALA A 57 -4.52 -3.17 -6.68
C ALA A 57 -4.87 -4.11 -5.51
N THR A 58 -3.95 -4.26 -4.55
CA THR A 58 -4.10 -5.16 -3.41
C THR A 58 -4.62 -4.48 -2.14
N ASN A 59 -4.92 -3.17 -2.19
CA ASN A 59 -5.27 -2.37 -1.02
C ASN A 59 -4.27 -2.57 0.14
N ARG A 60 -2.98 -2.44 -0.17
CA ARG A 60 -1.91 -2.79 0.76
C ARG A 60 -2.00 -1.93 2.03
N ILE A 61 -1.92 -2.60 3.17
CA ILE A 61 -1.79 -1.93 4.47
C ILE A 61 -0.31 -1.62 4.71
N ILE A 62 -0.01 -0.37 5.03
CA ILE A 62 1.34 0.14 5.25
C ILE A 62 1.47 0.84 6.60
N GLN A 63 2.71 0.94 7.09
CA GLN A 63 3.03 1.71 8.28
C GLN A 63 3.09 3.20 7.92
N ALA A 64 2.21 4.00 8.52
CA ALA A 64 2.14 5.44 8.37
C ALA A 64 2.02 6.07 9.76
N GLU A 65 3.16 6.20 10.46
CA GLU A 65 3.20 6.65 11.86
C GLU A 65 2.25 7.83 12.12
N PRO A 66 1.43 7.81 13.19
CA PRO A 66 1.42 6.84 14.30
C PRO A 66 0.61 5.54 14.04
N ASN A 67 -0.03 5.40 12.89
CA ASN A 67 -1.02 4.34 12.62
C ASN A 67 -0.68 3.51 11.36
N MET A 68 -1.55 2.55 11.07
CA MET A 68 -1.54 1.86 9.78
C MET A 68 -2.47 2.59 8.81
N MET A 69 -2.09 2.65 7.54
CA MET A 69 -2.89 3.23 6.46
C MET A 69 -3.07 2.20 5.34
N ILE A 70 -4.18 2.29 4.62
CA ILE A 70 -4.43 1.48 3.42
C ILE A 70 -4.11 2.34 2.20
N ILE A 71 -3.30 1.83 1.27
CA ILE A 71 -3.11 2.44 -0.05
C ILE A 71 -4.34 2.09 -0.88
N HIS A 72 -5.16 3.09 -1.21
CA HIS A 72 -6.41 2.91 -1.95
C HIS A 72 -6.67 4.09 -2.89
N GLU A 73 -7.29 3.84 -4.04
CA GLU A 73 -7.57 4.84 -5.09
C GLU A 73 -8.36 6.06 -4.57
N ALA A 74 -9.39 5.81 -3.74
CA ALA A 74 -10.21 6.85 -3.12
C ALA A 74 -9.43 7.85 -2.24
N GLY A 75 -8.25 7.48 -1.75
CA GLY A 75 -7.37 8.37 -0.99
C GLY A 75 -6.23 8.96 -1.81
N GLN A 76 -6.08 8.58 -3.09
CA GLN A 76 -4.95 8.96 -3.91
C GLN A 76 -5.07 10.41 -4.41
N ILE A 77 -4.04 11.23 -4.17
CA ILE A 77 -3.92 12.59 -4.71
C ILE A 77 -3.07 12.57 -5.98
N ASP A 78 -1.92 11.89 -5.90
CA ASP A 78 -1.00 11.67 -7.02
C ASP A 78 -0.30 10.30 -6.89
N ALA A 79 0.77 10.09 -7.65
CA ALA A 79 1.48 8.81 -7.68
C ALA A 79 1.99 8.35 -6.30
N ASN A 80 2.37 9.26 -5.41
CA ASN A 80 2.98 8.93 -4.12
C ASN A 80 2.25 9.53 -2.92
N ASN A 81 1.34 10.50 -3.12
CA ASN A 81 0.64 11.19 -2.03
C ASN A 81 -0.77 10.65 -1.83
N TYR A 82 -1.09 10.33 -0.58
CA TYR A 82 -2.38 9.77 -0.16
C TYR A 82 -2.95 10.49 1.05
N ILE A 83 -4.28 10.56 1.13
CA ILE A 83 -5.03 11.07 2.27
C ILE A 83 -5.17 9.95 3.30
N ASP A 84 -4.59 10.16 4.49
CA ASP A 84 -4.94 9.40 5.69
C ASP A 84 -6.14 10.07 6.37
N ALA A 85 -7.33 9.52 6.12
CA ALA A 85 -8.57 10.02 6.71
C ALA A 85 -8.70 9.75 8.23
N SER A 86 -7.82 8.94 8.83
CA SER A 86 -7.83 8.69 10.28
C SER A 86 -7.09 9.78 11.05
N THR A 87 -6.05 10.35 10.45
CA THR A 87 -5.26 11.46 11.02
C THR A 87 -5.57 12.81 10.36
N ASN A 88 -6.37 12.82 9.29
CA ASN A 88 -6.64 13.98 8.44
C ASN A 88 -5.33 14.61 7.93
N THR A 89 -4.43 13.77 7.41
CA THR A 89 -3.16 14.22 6.84
C THR A 89 -2.93 13.68 5.45
N ILE A 90 -2.13 14.38 4.67
CA ILE A 90 -1.53 13.88 3.43
C ILE A 90 -0.18 13.25 3.79
N ARG A 91 0.05 12.05 3.26
CA ARG A 91 1.27 11.27 3.48
C ARG A 91 1.87 10.92 2.13
N GLU A 92 3.16 11.22 1.97
CA GLU A 92 3.97 10.71 0.87
C GLU A 92 4.38 9.28 1.18
N ILE A 93 4.31 8.38 0.20
CA ILE A 93 4.53 6.95 0.37
C ILE A 93 5.74 6.50 -0.46
N ASP A 94 6.64 5.77 0.18
CA ASP A 94 7.61 4.93 -0.52
C ASP A 94 6.94 3.57 -0.79
N HIS A 95 6.61 3.29 -2.05
CA HIS A 95 5.88 2.09 -2.42
C HIS A 95 6.73 0.82 -2.34
N VAL A 96 8.06 0.95 -2.47
CA VAL A 96 9.00 -0.18 -2.34
C VAL A 96 9.16 -0.56 -0.88
N ALA A 97 9.42 0.43 -0.01
CA ALA A 97 9.51 0.19 1.43
C ALA A 97 8.14 -0.10 2.08
N ALA A 98 7.06 0.28 1.40
CA ALA A 98 5.69 0.23 1.90
C ALA A 98 5.52 0.97 3.24
N THR A 99 6.01 2.21 3.26
CA THR A 99 5.98 3.10 4.43
C THR A 99 5.70 4.54 4.04
N ALA A 100 5.06 5.30 4.91
CA ALA A 100 5.01 6.76 4.75
C ALA A 100 6.40 7.38 4.97
N VAL A 101 6.74 8.36 4.16
CA VAL A 101 7.99 9.12 4.21
C VAL A 101 7.70 10.62 4.32
N GLY A 102 8.68 11.36 4.85
CA GLY A 102 8.59 12.81 4.94
C GLY A 102 7.57 13.35 5.97
N PRO A 103 7.40 14.68 6.02
CA PRO A 103 6.45 15.32 6.93
C PRO A 103 5.00 15.10 6.46
N SER A 104 4.09 14.91 7.42
CA SER A 104 2.64 14.95 7.14
C SER A 104 2.20 16.38 6.87
N GLN A 105 1.30 16.56 5.90
CA GLN A 105 0.62 17.85 5.66
C GLN A 105 -0.82 17.75 6.16
N GLU A 106 -1.36 18.79 6.77
CA GLU A 106 -2.76 18.77 7.22
C GLU A 106 -3.71 18.73 6.02
N PHE A 107 -4.77 17.93 6.14
CA PHE A 107 -5.84 17.84 5.16
C PHE A 107 -7.17 18.19 5.81
N THR A 108 -7.93 19.08 5.18
CA THR A 108 -9.32 19.37 5.55
C THR A 108 -10.18 19.18 4.32
N SER A 109 -11.13 18.23 4.38
CA SER A 109 -12.00 17.94 3.22
C SER A 109 -12.95 19.10 2.90
N GLY A 110 -13.31 19.92 3.89
CA GLY A 110 -14.35 20.94 3.77
C GLY A 110 -15.74 20.38 3.48
N SER A 111 -15.89 19.04 3.52
CA SER A 111 -17.09 18.35 3.11
C SER A 111 -18.15 18.38 4.21
N PRO A 112 -19.43 18.60 3.89
CA PRO A 112 -20.52 18.45 4.86
C PRO A 112 -20.68 16.99 5.33
N LEU A 113 -20.07 16.02 4.64
CA LEU A 113 -20.08 14.60 5.03
C LEU A 113 -19.00 14.22 6.04
N GLU A 114 -18.07 15.14 6.36
CA GLU A 114 -16.95 14.87 7.26
C GLU A 114 -17.39 14.33 8.64
N PRO A 115 -18.45 14.86 9.29
CA PRO A 115 -18.92 14.31 10.57
C PRO A 115 -19.41 12.87 10.44
N ALA A 116 -20.11 12.53 9.35
CA ALA A 116 -20.60 11.18 9.11
C ALA A 116 -19.46 10.20 8.82
N ARG A 117 -18.46 10.63 8.03
CA ARG A 117 -17.25 9.85 7.77
C ARG A 117 -16.47 9.56 9.06
N ALA A 118 -16.26 10.57 9.90
CA ALA A 118 -15.56 10.41 11.17
C ALA A 118 -16.29 9.42 12.11
N ALA A 119 -17.61 9.53 12.20
CA ALA A 119 -18.44 8.61 13.00
C ALA A 119 -18.37 7.16 12.50
N LEU A 120 -18.37 6.94 11.18
CA LEU A 120 -18.20 5.62 10.59
C LEU A 120 -16.81 5.06 10.87
N GLN A 121 -15.76 5.87 10.73
CA GLN A 121 -14.38 5.48 11.02
C GLN A 121 -14.20 5.03 12.48
N GLU A 122 -14.78 5.79 13.42
CA GLU A 122 -14.75 5.46 14.85
C GLU A 122 -15.46 4.13 15.14
N ALA A 123 -16.63 3.90 14.52
CA ALA A 123 -17.39 2.66 14.68
C ALA A 123 -16.72 1.44 14.02
N LEU A 124 -15.97 1.63 12.93
CA LEU A 124 -15.28 0.56 12.20
C LEU A 124 -14.10 -0.01 12.98
N GLY A 125 -13.37 0.80 13.74
CA GLY A 125 -12.19 0.35 14.50
C GLY A 125 -12.45 -0.86 15.40
N PRO A 126 -13.43 -0.82 16.32
CA PRO A 126 -13.81 -1.95 17.16
C PRO A 126 -14.29 -3.18 16.36
N TYR A 127 -15.05 -2.95 15.28
CA TYR A 127 -15.53 -4.03 14.42
C TYR A 127 -14.36 -4.76 13.75
N LEU A 128 -13.44 -4.01 13.13
CA LEU A 128 -12.28 -4.57 12.43
C LEU A 128 -11.38 -5.33 13.39
N ARG A 129 -11.11 -4.79 14.59
CA ARG A 129 -10.38 -5.52 15.62
C ARG A 129 -11.10 -6.83 15.97
N ARG A 130 -12.39 -6.80 16.30
CA ARG A 130 -13.13 -8.01 16.66
C ARG A 130 -13.14 -9.06 15.55
N ALA A 131 -13.35 -8.65 14.30
CA ALA A 131 -13.52 -9.56 13.17
C ALA A 131 -12.19 -10.04 12.56
N TYR A 132 -11.13 -9.23 12.66
CA TYR A 132 -9.83 -9.44 12.00
C TYR A 132 -8.67 -9.31 13.00
N LEU A 133 -8.84 -9.78 14.24
CA LEU A 133 -7.91 -9.60 15.39
C LEU A 133 -6.48 -10.16 15.21
N ALA A 134 -6.10 -10.49 13.99
CA ALA A 134 -4.76 -10.29 13.44
C ALA A 134 -4.94 -10.06 11.93
N GLY A 135 -4.25 -9.09 11.33
CA GLY A 135 -4.18 -8.94 9.86
C GLY A 135 -3.42 -10.10 9.21
N GLY A 136 -3.91 -11.34 9.35
CA GLY A 136 -3.19 -12.53 8.93
C GLY A 136 -3.97 -13.81 9.16
N GLY A 137 -4.89 -14.13 8.25
CA GLY A 137 -5.39 -15.48 7.96
C GLY A 137 -5.82 -16.38 9.14
N PRO A 138 -6.12 -17.66 8.87
CA PRO A 138 -6.53 -18.63 9.89
C PRO A 138 -5.43 -19.02 10.92
N GLY A 139 -4.25 -18.38 10.88
CA GLY A 139 -3.13 -18.64 11.80
C GLY A 139 -2.97 -17.61 12.94
N GLY A 140 -3.50 -16.39 12.80
CA GLY A 140 -3.24 -15.29 13.74
C GLY A 140 -4.05 -15.34 15.04
N ALA A 141 -5.24 -15.94 15.01
CA ALA A 141 -6.09 -16.07 16.21
C ALA A 141 -5.49 -17.02 17.27
N ALA A 142 -4.58 -17.91 16.89
CA ALA A 142 -3.92 -18.83 17.82
C ALA A 142 -2.81 -18.14 18.65
N ALA A 143 -2.16 -17.09 18.12
CA ALA A 143 -1.06 -16.42 18.81
C ALA A 143 -1.53 -15.45 19.92
N ALA A 144 -2.64 -14.74 19.69
CA ALA A 144 -3.21 -13.84 20.68
C ALA A 144 -3.75 -14.58 21.93
N ALA A 145 -4.26 -15.81 21.75
CA ALA A 145 -4.71 -16.65 22.86
C ALA A 145 -3.54 -17.22 23.69
N ALA A 146 -2.35 -17.43 23.10
CA ALA A 146 -1.20 -17.95 23.82
C ALA A 146 -0.49 -16.91 24.71
N GLY A 147 -0.56 -15.61 24.34
CA GLY A 147 0.03 -14.51 25.12
C GLY A 147 -0.79 -14.10 26.34
N ALA A 148 -2.12 -14.26 26.30
CA ALA A 148 -3.01 -13.95 27.42
C ALA A 148 -3.02 -15.02 28.54
N VAL A 149 -2.36 -16.17 28.32
CA VAL A 149 -2.25 -17.26 29.31
C VAL A 149 -0.94 -17.16 30.12
N ARG A 150 -0.10 -16.14 29.87
CA ARG A 150 1.17 -15.89 30.60
C ARG A 150 1.33 -14.45 31.11
N ALA A 151 0.23 -13.77 31.45
CA ALA A 151 0.25 -12.53 32.23
C ALA A 151 -0.40 -12.77 33.60
#